data_AF-A0A2E9Z8A1-F1
#
_entry.id   AF-A0A2E9Z8A1-F1
#
_cell.length_a   1.000
_cell.length_b   1.000
_cell.length_c   1.000
_cell.angle_alpha   90.00
_cell.angle_beta   90.00
_cell.angle_gamma   90.00
#
_symmetry.space_group_name_H-M   'P 1'
#
loop_
_entity.id
_entity.type
_entity.pdbx_description
1 polymer ?
#
loop_
_entity_poly.entity_id
_entity_poly.type
_entity_poly.pdbx_seq_one_letter_code
_entity_poly.pdbx_strand_id
1 'polypeptide(L)'
;MSFTIDPPAQRLRRLRHHATLRDMVQEHRVSISDLVLPIFVKAEITEPQPIEAMPGHAQWPVERLDEEILQVIELGIPAVMLFGVPAYKDACGSSALLDDGVVQQAVKRIKQLAPDLLVITDLCFCEYTDHGHCGVLSSDQSDTVNNDATLVLLAEQAVSHAKAGADVIAPSGMMDGMVAAIRKGLDQFGFSHLPIMSYAVKYAS
;
A
#
# COMPACT_ATOMS: atom_id res chain seq x y z
N MET A 1 53.56 -19.46 27.64
CA MET A 1 53.34 -19.81 26.22
C MET A 1 53.15 -18.51 25.45
N SER A 2 54.01 -18.22 24.48
CA SER A 2 53.87 -17.06 23.60
C SER A 2 53.15 -17.53 22.33
N PHE A 3 51.97 -16.97 22.06
CA PHE A 3 51.27 -17.23 20.81
C PHE A 3 51.77 -16.25 19.75
N THR A 4 52.38 -16.77 18.70
CA THR A 4 52.71 -16.03 17.49
C THR A 4 51.55 -16.18 16.50
N ILE A 5 51.05 -15.07 15.97
CA ILE A 5 50.00 -15.06 14.95
C ILE A 5 50.57 -14.38 13.72
N ASP A 6 50.55 -15.08 12.58
CA ASP A 6 50.89 -14.45 11.31
C ASP A 6 49.75 -13.51 10.87
N PRO A 7 50.05 -12.22 10.63
CA PRO A 7 49.05 -11.25 10.23
C PRO A 7 48.49 -11.57 8.83
N PRO A 8 47.16 -11.55 8.63
CA PRO A 8 46.59 -11.79 7.31
C PRO A 8 46.96 -10.67 6.32
N ALA A 9 47.20 -11.02 5.06
CA ALA A 9 47.46 -10.07 3.97
C ALA A 9 46.25 -9.16 3.69
N GLN A 10 45.06 -9.77 3.64
CA GLN A 10 43.79 -9.07 3.49
C GLN A 10 43.24 -8.64 4.84
N ARG A 11 43.06 -7.34 5.03
CA ARG A 11 42.47 -6.77 6.25
C ARG A 11 41.34 -5.81 5.87
N LEU A 12 40.13 -6.35 5.74
CA LEU A 12 38.95 -5.55 5.40
C LEU A 12 38.64 -4.46 6.44
N ARG A 13 39.14 -4.61 7.68
CA ARG A 13 39.06 -3.57 8.72
C ARG A 13 39.76 -2.26 8.35
N ARG A 14 40.69 -2.25 7.38
CA ARG A 14 41.39 -1.03 6.93
C ARG A 14 40.40 0.05 6.45
N LEU A 15 39.33 -0.36 5.76
CA LEU A 15 38.28 0.55 5.26
C LEU A 15 37.25 0.95 6.34
N ARG A 16 37.29 0.33 7.53
CA ARG A 16 36.29 0.54 8.59
C ARG A 16 36.76 1.46 9.72
N HIS A 17 38.04 1.85 9.73
CA HIS A 17 38.65 2.56 10.86
C HIS A 17 38.24 4.05 10.94
N HIS A 18 37.92 4.68 9.81
CA HIS A 18 37.58 6.10 9.76
C HIS A 18 36.15 6.29 9.27
N ALA A 19 35.38 7.20 9.88
CA ALA A 19 33.99 7.48 9.49
C ALA A 19 33.89 7.84 8.01
N THR A 20 34.66 8.82 7.56
CA THR A 20 34.71 9.22 6.14
C THR A 20 35.10 8.08 5.20
N LEU A 21 36.00 7.16 5.60
CA LEU A 21 36.33 6.01 4.76
C LEU A 21 35.14 5.07 4.63
N ARG A 22 34.41 4.83 5.72
CA ARG A 22 33.16 4.05 5.66
C ARG A 22 32.13 4.70 4.76
N ASP A 23 31.97 6.02 4.84
CA ASP A 23 31.02 6.76 3.99
C ASP A 23 31.42 6.69 2.51
N MET A 24 32.73 6.75 2.20
CA MET A 24 33.24 6.63 0.82
C MET A 24 33.04 5.24 0.22
N VAL A 25 33.09 4.18 1.04
CA VAL A 25 32.93 2.78 0.58
C VAL A 25 31.53 2.23 0.84
N GLN A 26 30.59 3.05 1.31
CA GLN A 26 29.22 2.63 1.57
C GLN A 26 28.50 2.33 0.26
N GLU A 27 28.01 1.10 0.13
CA GLU A 27 27.40 0.58 -1.11
C GLU A 27 25.94 1.03 -1.29
N HIS A 28 25.22 1.22 -0.18
CA HIS A 28 23.80 1.57 -0.19
C HIS A 28 23.52 2.76 0.72
N ARG A 29 22.71 3.69 0.22
CA ARG A 29 22.19 4.82 0.98
C ARG A 29 20.67 4.75 0.93
N VAL A 30 20.04 5.09 2.05
CA VAL A 30 18.59 5.28 2.13
C VAL A 30 18.34 6.78 2.14
N SER A 31 17.38 7.20 1.34
CA SER A 31 16.91 8.56 1.19
C SER A 31 15.42 8.61 1.49
N ILE A 32 14.90 9.80 1.80
CA ILE A 32 13.45 9.98 1.99
C ILE A 32 12.67 9.59 0.72
N SER A 33 13.27 9.76 -0.47
CA SER A 33 12.67 9.36 -1.75
C SER A 33 12.49 7.84 -1.92
N ASP A 34 13.10 7.03 -1.05
CA ASP A 34 12.92 5.57 -1.05
C ASP A 34 11.71 5.12 -0.20
N LEU A 35 11.05 6.05 0.49
CA LEU A 35 10.03 5.74 1.50
C LEU A 35 8.61 5.96 0.97
N VAL A 36 7.72 5.03 1.31
CA VAL A 36 6.26 5.14 1.18
C VAL A 36 5.67 4.89 2.56
N LEU A 37 4.78 5.75 3.04
CA LEU A 37 4.12 5.58 4.34
C LEU A 37 2.75 4.92 4.19
N PRO A 38 2.51 3.72 4.76
CA PRO A 38 1.18 3.15 4.90
C PRO A 38 0.33 3.95 5.88
N ILE A 39 -0.92 4.26 5.50
CA ILE A 39 -1.91 4.94 6.35
C ILE A 39 -3.20 4.14 6.35
N PHE A 40 -3.73 3.88 7.55
CA PHE A 40 -5.03 3.23 7.74
C PHE A 40 -6.12 4.29 7.89
N VAL A 41 -7.13 4.23 7.02
CA VAL A 41 -8.28 5.15 7.06
C VAL A 41 -9.53 4.34 7.35
N LYS A 42 -10.33 4.76 8.33
CA LYS A 42 -11.49 4.02 8.80
C LYS A 42 -12.76 4.86 8.73
N ALA A 43 -13.81 4.25 8.19
CA ALA A 43 -15.14 4.84 8.16
C ALA A 43 -15.76 4.84 9.57
N GLU A 44 -16.73 5.75 9.77
CA GLU A 44 -17.57 5.78 10.97
C GLU A 44 -16.84 5.98 12.31
N ILE A 45 -15.65 6.58 12.27
CA ILE A 45 -14.94 7.08 13.45
C ILE A 45 -14.77 8.60 13.31
N THR A 46 -14.64 9.30 14.42
CA THR A 46 -14.45 10.78 14.43
C THR A 46 -13.08 11.18 14.97
N GLU A 47 -12.39 10.24 15.62
CA GLU A 47 -11.11 10.43 16.29
C GLU A 47 -10.15 9.32 15.87
N PRO A 48 -8.84 9.59 15.72
CA PRO A 48 -7.86 8.55 15.43
C PRO A 48 -7.89 7.43 16.49
N GLN A 49 -7.96 6.18 16.05
CA GLN A 49 -8.01 5.01 16.92
C GLN A 49 -6.66 4.28 16.91
N PRO A 50 -5.93 4.23 18.04
CA PRO A 50 -4.67 3.50 18.12
C PRO A 50 -4.83 2.02 17.74
N ILE A 51 -3.85 1.48 17.01
CA ILE A 51 -3.77 0.05 16.68
C ILE A 51 -2.89 -0.61 17.73
N GLU A 52 -3.48 -1.39 18.64
CA GLU A 52 -2.77 -2.00 19.77
C GLU A 52 -1.56 -2.85 19.33
N ALA A 53 -1.74 -3.64 18.27
CA ALA A 53 -0.68 -4.49 17.71
C ALA A 53 0.42 -3.71 16.97
N MET A 54 0.22 -2.41 16.69
CA MET A 54 1.16 -1.54 15.99
C MET A 54 1.35 -0.22 16.76
N PRO A 55 2.09 -0.24 17.90
CA PRO A 55 2.29 0.96 18.70
C PRO A 55 2.85 2.14 17.89
N GLY A 56 2.21 3.30 18.01
CA GLY A 56 2.55 4.50 17.22
C GLY A 56 1.72 4.67 15.95
N HIS A 57 0.93 3.67 15.54
CA HIS A 57 0.00 3.76 14.42
C HIS A 57 -1.46 3.85 14.88
N ALA A 58 -2.29 4.49 14.05
CA ALA A 58 -3.72 4.65 14.28
C ALA A 58 -4.52 4.45 12.99
N GLN A 59 -5.79 4.11 13.15
CA GLN A 59 -6.82 4.21 12.11
C GLN A 59 -7.39 5.62 12.14
N TRP A 60 -7.30 6.34 11.02
CA TRP A 60 -7.69 7.74 10.92
C TRP A 60 -9.10 7.92 10.37
N PRO A 61 -9.93 8.82 10.93
CA PRO A 61 -11.12 9.32 10.22
C PRO A 61 -10.69 10.14 9.00
N VAL A 62 -11.48 10.13 7.93
CA VAL A 62 -11.19 10.89 6.71
C VAL A 62 -11.07 12.39 7.00
N GLU A 63 -11.91 12.91 7.90
CA GLU A 63 -12.02 14.33 8.21
C GLU A 63 -10.75 14.89 8.87
N ARG A 64 -10.07 14.06 9.67
CA ARG A 64 -8.84 14.44 10.40
C ARG A 64 -7.55 13.92 9.75
N LEU A 65 -7.65 13.32 8.57
CA LEU A 65 -6.51 12.79 7.83
C LEU A 65 -5.45 13.87 7.53
N ASP A 66 -5.87 15.14 7.44
CA ASP A 66 -4.97 16.29 7.24
C ASP A 66 -3.84 16.36 8.28
N GLU A 67 -4.09 15.96 9.53
CA GLU A 67 -3.10 16.00 10.61
C GLU A 67 -1.91 15.07 10.36
N GLU A 68 -2.19 13.88 9.84
CA GLU A 68 -1.16 12.90 9.46
C GLU A 68 -0.44 13.37 8.19
N ILE A 69 -1.20 13.85 7.21
CA ILE A 69 -0.67 14.24 5.90
C ILE A 69 0.23 15.47 5.98
N LEU A 70 -0.07 16.43 6.85
CA LEU A 70 0.80 17.58 7.08
C LEU A 70 2.18 17.16 7.64
N GLN A 71 2.22 16.15 8.52
CA GLN A 71 3.48 15.60 9.03
C GLN A 71 4.26 14.87 7.93
N VAL A 72 3.57 14.09 7.09
CA VAL A 72 4.17 13.43 5.91
C VAL A 72 4.87 14.44 5.00
N ILE A 73 4.22 15.57 4.73
CA ILE A 73 4.77 16.65 3.90
C ILE A 73 5.96 17.33 4.58
N GLU A 74 5.88 17.62 5.88
CA GLU A 74 6.98 18.22 6.65
C GLU A 74 8.24 17.33 6.63
N LEU A 75 8.06 16.02 6.71
CA LEU A 75 9.13 15.03 6.61
C LEU A 75 9.66 14.85 5.17
N GLY A 76 8.97 15.38 4.17
CA GLY A 76 9.33 15.28 2.76
C GLY A 76 9.06 13.90 2.15
N ILE A 77 8.24 13.06 2.78
CA ILE A 77 7.91 11.72 2.28
C ILE A 77 7.13 11.84 0.96
N PRO A 78 7.57 11.19 -0.12
CA PRO A 78 7.02 11.45 -1.46
C PRO A 78 5.65 10.79 -1.72
N ALA A 79 5.32 9.73 -0.97
CA ALA A 79 4.14 8.93 -1.24
C ALA A 79 3.53 8.30 0.01
N VAL A 80 2.21 8.11 -0.02
CA VAL A 80 1.44 7.37 0.99
C VAL A 80 0.71 6.20 0.33
N MET A 81 0.52 5.12 1.09
CA MET A 81 -0.30 3.98 0.67
C MET A 81 -1.50 3.82 1.58
N LEU A 82 -2.69 3.89 1.01
CA LEU A 82 -3.94 3.86 1.77
C LEU A 82 -4.48 2.44 1.93
N PHE A 83 -4.83 2.10 3.17
CA PHE A 83 -5.58 0.92 3.55
C PHE A 83 -6.90 1.35 4.18
N GLY A 84 -8.02 0.99 3.56
CA GLY A 84 -9.35 1.41 3.99
C GLY A 84 -10.05 0.36 4.87
N VAL A 85 -10.59 0.78 6.01
CA VAL A 85 -11.50 -0.02 6.85
C VAL A 85 -12.93 0.47 6.60
N PRO A 86 -13.80 -0.33 5.94
CA PRO A 86 -15.11 0.12 5.50
C PRO A 86 -16.12 0.17 6.66
N ALA A 87 -17.24 0.85 6.42
CA ALA A 87 -18.39 0.89 7.34
C ALA A 87 -19.09 -0.47 7.46
N TYR A 88 -19.10 -1.25 6.38
CA TYR A 88 -19.72 -2.57 6.35
C TYR A 88 -18.95 -3.53 5.44
N LYS A 89 -19.17 -4.82 5.70
CA LYS A 89 -18.63 -5.95 4.93
C LYS A 89 -19.77 -6.85 4.49
N ASP A 90 -19.60 -7.51 3.35
CA ASP A 90 -20.53 -8.52 2.83
C ASP A 90 -19.78 -9.59 2.03
N ALA A 91 -20.48 -10.59 1.51
CA ALA A 91 -19.85 -11.73 0.84
C ALA A 91 -19.09 -11.38 -0.47
N CYS A 92 -19.32 -10.20 -1.07
CA CYS A 92 -18.63 -9.79 -2.29
C CYS A 92 -17.74 -8.54 -2.12
N GLY A 93 -17.70 -7.96 -0.93
CA GLY A 93 -16.99 -6.73 -0.62
C GLY A 93 -17.55 -5.52 -1.36
N SER A 94 -18.87 -5.38 -1.46
CA SER A 94 -19.51 -4.32 -2.28
C SER A 94 -19.14 -2.90 -1.85
N SER A 95 -18.78 -2.68 -0.58
CA SER A 95 -18.30 -1.38 -0.08
C SER A 95 -16.99 -0.92 -0.71
N ALA A 96 -16.19 -1.84 -1.29
CA ALA A 96 -14.98 -1.51 -2.05
C ALA A 96 -15.29 -0.81 -3.39
N LEU A 97 -16.49 -1.01 -3.93
CA LEU A 97 -16.89 -0.59 -5.27
C LEU A 97 -17.59 0.78 -5.29
N LEU A 98 -17.82 1.38 -4.12
CA LEU A 98 -18.48 2.68 -3.99
C LEU A 98 -17.61 3.80 -4.58
N ASP A 99 -18.21 4.71 -5.36
CA ASP A 99 -17.51 5.91 -5.87
C ASP A 99 -17.11 6.90 -4.74
N ASP A 100 -17.69 6.72 -3.56
CA ASP A 100 -17.49 7.48 -2.33
C ASP A 100 -17.16 6.58 -1.12
N GLY A 101 -16.54 5.42 -1.35
CA GLY A 101 -16.00 4.60 -0.27
C GLY A 101 -14.88 5.28 0.54
N VAL A 102 -14.48 4.68 1.67
CA VAL A 102 -13.50 5.26 2.60
C VAL A 102 -12.17 5.63 1.92
N VAL A 103 -11.68 4.79 1.00
CA VAL A 103 -10.44 5.04 0.26
C VAL A 103 -10.64 6.19 -0.73
N GLN A 104 -11.73 6.21 -1.46
CA GLN A 104 -12.06 7.25 -2.45
C GLN A 104 -12.20 8.62 -1.78
N GLN A 105 -12.83 8.67 -0.60
CA GLN A 105 -12.93 9.90 0.19
C GLN A 105 -11.55 10.36 0.70
N ALA A 106 -10.73 9.44 1.21
CA ALA A 106 -9.37 9.73 1.66
C ALA A 106 -8.48 10.27 0.53
N VAL A 107 -8.50 9.62 -0.65
CA VAL A 107 -7.78 10.10 -1.84
C VAL A 107 -8.19 11.54 -2.18
N LYS A 108 -9.50 11.80 -2.30
CA LYS A 108 -10.01 13.16 -2.61
C LYS A 108 -9.54 14.19 -1.59
N ARG A 109 -9.61 13.88 -0.29
CA ARG A 109 -9.13 14.74 0.80
C ARG A 109 -7.63 15.04 0.66
N ILE A 110 -6.81 14.01 0.46
CA ILE A 110 -5.36 14.16 0.31
C ILE A 110 -5.03 14.99 -0.92
N LYS A 111 -5.62 14.71 -2.09
CA LYS A 111 -5.33 15.47 -3.31
C LYS A 111 -5.78 16.93 -3.23
N GLN A 112 -6.80 17.24 -2.43
CA GLN A 112 -7.20 18.63 -2.15
C GLN A 112 -6.19 19.36 -1.26
N LEU A 113 -5.64 18.68 -0.26
CA LEU A 113 -4.68 19.26 0.68
C LEU A 113 -3.26 19.35 0.10
N ALA A 114 -2.85 18.29 -0.60
CA ALA A 114 -1.47 18.01 -1.01
C ALA A 114 -1.45 17.41 -2.43
N PRO A 115 -1.70 18.22 -3.47
CA PRO A 115 -1.84 17.72 -4.85
C PRO A 115 -0.59 17.03 -5.38
N ASP A 116 0.59 17.39 -4.87
CA ASP A 116 1.88 16.83 -5.28
C ASP A 116 2.26 15.56 -4.49
N LEU A 117 1.58 15.25 -3.37
CA LEU A 117 1.79 14.01 -2.64
C LEU A 117 1.19 12.85 -3.45
N LEU A 118 2.01 11.83 -3.67
CA LEU A 118 1.64 10.68 -4.49
C LEU A 118 0.82 9.69 -3.65
N VAL A 119 -0.41 9.42 -4.09
CA VAL A 119 -1.36 8.58 -3.37
C VAL A 119 -1.45 7.21 -4.05
N ILE A 120 -0.97 6.19 -3.34
CA ILE A 120 -1.07 4.79 -3.72
C ILE A 120 -2.30 4.21 -3.00
N THR A 121 -3.13 3.45 -3.71
CA THR A 121 -4.26 2.75 -3.10
C THR A 121 -4.04 1.25 -3.12
N ASP A 122 -4.24 0.58 -1.97
CA ASP A 122 -4.38 -0.87 -1.94
C ASP A 122 -5.62 -1.29 -2.75
N LEU A 123 -5.50 -2.37 -3.51
CA LEU A 123 -6.59 -2.90 -4.33
C LEU A 123 -6.79 -4.38 -4.03
N CYS A 124 -7.77 -4.67 -3.18
CA CYS A 124 -8.11 -5.99 -2.67
C CYS A 124 -9.53 -5.98 -2.04
N PHE A 125 -10.07 -7.18 -1.77
CA PHE A 125 -11.37 -7.36 -1.12
C PHE A 125 -11.28 -7.90 0.32
N CYS A 126 -10.10 -8.23 0.84
CA CYS A 126 -9.96 -8.86 2.16
C CYS A 126 -10.53 -8.01 3.30
N GLU A 127 -10.39 -6.69 3.23
CA GLU A 127 -10.92 -5.80 4.26
C GLU A 127 -12.43 -5.53 4.08
N TYR A 128 -12.99 -5.87 2.92
CA TYR A 128 -14.36 -5.58 2.54
C TYR A 128 -15.28 -6.80 2.60
N THR A 129 -14.71 -8.00 2.53
CA THR A 129 -15.50 -9.23 2.62
C THR A 129 -15.74 -9.66 4.06
N ASP A 130 -16.91 -10.21 4.35
CA ASP A 130 -17.26 -10.71 5.69
C ASP A 130 -16.44 -11.96 6.09
N HIS A 131 -15.99 -12.73 5.11
CA HIS A 131 -15.12 -13.89 5.28
C HIS A 131 -13.61 -13.56 5.27
N GLY A 132 -13.21 -12.33 4.93
CA GLY A 132 -11.81 -11.89 4.96
C GLY A 132 -10.91 -12.36 3.80
N HIS A 133 -11.39 -13.26 2.92
CA HIS A 133 -10.68 -13.61 1.70
C HIS A 133 -10.52 -12.44 0.71
N CYS A 134 -9.48 -12.52 -0.13
CA CYS A 134 -9.08 -11.46 -1.06
C CYS A 134 -9.99 -11.30 -2.29
N GLY A 135 -11.12 -12.01 -2.35
CA GLY A 135 -12.03 -12.03 -3.49
C GLY A 135 -13.31 -12.78 -3.20
N VAL A 136 -14.16 -12.92 -4.21
CA VAL A 136 -15.46 -13.60 -4.12
C VAL A 136 -15.24 -15.11 -3.96
N LEU A 137 -15.99 -15.76 -3.06
CA LEU A 137 -15.95 -17.21 -2.94
C LEU A 137 -16.72 -17.92 -4.06
N SER A 138 -16.23 -19.09 -4.46
CA SER A 138 -16.86 -19.94 -5.45
C SER A 138 -18.22 -20.47 -4.95
N SER A 139 -19.21 -20.51 -5.85
CA SER A 139 -20.57 -20.99 -5.55
C SER A 139 -20.69 -22.53 -5.53
N ASP A 140 -19.63 -23.25 -5.87
CA ASP A 140 -19.59 -24.71 -6.02
C ASP A 140 -19.19 -25.47 -4.75
N GLN A 141 -19.28 -24.83 -3.57
CA GLN A 141 -18.93 -25.40 -2.25
C GLN A 141 -17.46 -25.80 -2.10
N SER A 142 -16.58 -25.35 -2.99
CA SER A 142 -15.14 -25.60 -2.86
C SER A 142 -14.46 -24.77 -1.75
N ASP A 143 -15.15 -23.78 -1.18
CA ASP A 143 -14.61 -22.78 -0.25
C ASP A 143 -13.32 -22.12 -0.77
N THR A 144 -13.21 -21.99 -2.10
CA THR A 144 -12.09 -21.34 -2.77
C THR A 144 -12.46 -19.94 -3.24
N VAL A 145 -11.45 -19.07 -3.37
CA VAL A 145 -11.63 -17.77 -4.02
C VAL A 145 -11.79 -17.98 -5.53
N ASN A 146 -12.87 -17.46 -6.10
CA ASN A 146 -13.11 -17.47 -7.53
C ASN A 146 -12.24 -16.40 -8.19
N ASN A 147 -11.19 -16.84 -8.90
CA ASN A 147 -10.23 -15.98 -9.57
C ASN A 147 -10.92 -14.98 -10.53
N ASP A 148 -11.64 -15.50 -11.53
CA ASP A 148 -12.13 -14.71 -12.65
C ASP A 148 -13.26 -13.77 -12.25
N ALA A 149 -14.14 -14.19 -11.34
CA ALA A 149 -15.16 -13.32 -10.77
C ALA A 149 -14.50 -12.16 -10.01
N THR A 150 -13.41 -12.42 -9.29
CA THR A 150 -12.66 -11.39 -8.56
C THR A 150 -11.95 -10.42 -9.51
N LEU A 151 -11.44 -10.89 -10.67
CA LEU A 151 -10.81 -10.02 -11.67
C LEU A 151 -11.73 -8.90 -12.17
N VAL A 152 -13.02 -9.20 -12.35
CA VAL A 152 -14.01 -8.20 -12.78
C VAL A 152 -14.14 -7.11 -11.72
N LEU A 153 -14.30 -7.50 -10.45
CA LEU A 153 -14.46 -6.55 -9.35
C LEU A 153 -13.19 -5.73 -9.10
N LEU A 154 -11.99 -6.32 -9.24
CA LEU A 154 -10.73 -5.58 -9.13
C LEU A 154 -10.62 -4.48 -10.20
N ALA A 155 -11.06 -4.75 -11.43
CA ALA A 155 -11.08 -3.72 -12.48
C ALA A 155 -12.04 -2.57 -12.14
N GLU A 156 -13.22 -2.88 -11.60
CA GLU A 156 -14.19 -1.87 -11.16
C GLU A 156 -13.67 -1.02 -9.99
N GLN A 157 -13.11 -1.67 -8.97
CA GLN A 157 -12.48 -0.99 -7.83
C GLN A 157 -11.32 -0.09 -8.27
N ALA A 158 -10.49 -0.55 -9.21
CA ALA A 158 -9.36 0.23 -9.71
C ALA A 158 -9.84 1.51 -10.41
N VAL A 159 -10.92 1.42 -11.17
CA VAL A 159 -11.53 2.57 -11.83
C VAL A 159 -12.12 3.54 -10.80
N SER A 160 -12.74 3.07 -9.72
CA SER A 160 -13.28 3.97 -8.67
C SER A 160 -12.15 4.71 -7.94
N HIS A 161 -11.03 4.06 -7.66
CA HIS A 161 -9.84 4.70 -7.07
C HIS A 161 -9.22 5.72 -8.05
N ALA A 162 -9.12 5.38 -9.33
CA ALA A 162 -8.61 6.28 -10.37
C ALA A 162 -9.48 7.54 -10.52
N LYS A 163 -10.81 7.40 -10.54
CA LYS A 163 -11.76 8.53 -10.55
C LYS A 163 -11.62 9.42 -9.32
N ALA A 164 -11.25 8.86 -8.17
CA ALA A 164 -11.01 9.63 -6.95
C ALA A 164 -9.72 10.46 -6.99
N GLY A 165 -8.80 10.13 -7.90
CA GLY A 165 -7.52 10.82 -8.07
C GLY A 165 -6.30 10.05 -7.53
N ALA A 166 -6.40 8.72 -7.41
CA ALA A 166 -5.25 7.89 -7.03
C ALA A 166 -4.16 7.99 -8.11
N ASP A 167 -2.90 8.11 -7.68
CA ASP A 167 -1.75 8.23 -8.58
C ASP A 167 -1.19 6.85 -8.95
N VAL A 168 -1.40 5.83 -8.10
CA VAL A 168 -0.95 4.44 -8.32
C VAL A 168 -1.99 3.46 -7.80
N ILE A 169 -2.24 2.40 -8.57
CA ILE A 169 -3.08 1.26 -8.15
C ILE A 169 -2.17 0.11 -7.73
N ALA A 170 -2.34 -0.41 -6.51
CA ALA A 170 -1.49 -1.46 -5.95
C ALA A 170 -2.29 -2.74 -5.66
N PRO A 171 -2.47 -3.65 -6.64
CA PRO A 171 -3.22 -4.88 -6.44
C PRO A 171 -2.48 -5.86 -5.55
N SER A 172 -3.14 -6.24 -4.45
CA SER A 172 -2.58 -7.12 -3.41
C SER A 172 -3.35 -8.42 -3.22
N GLY A 173 -4.41 -8.64 -4.02
CA GLY A 173 -5.30 -9.80 -3.91
C GLY A 173 -4.71 -11.12 -4.39
N MET A 174 -3.62 -11.12 -5.18
CA MET A 174 -2.95 -12.32 -5.71
C MET A 174 -3.80 -13.19 -6.66
N MET A 175 -4.70 -12.58 -7.43
CA MET A 175 -5.44 -13.29 -8.49
C MET A 175 -4.57 -13.43 -9.75
N ASP A 176 -4.62 -14.59 -10.38
CA ASP A 176 -3.97 -14.84 -11.66
C ASP A 176 -4.56 -13.92 -12.73
N GLY A 177 -3.68 -13.15 -13.39
CA GLY A 177 -4.09 -12.19 -14.41
C GLY A 177 -4.60 -10.84 -13.89
N MET A 178 -4.54 -10.56 -12.57
CA MET A 178 -5.05 -9.31 -11.98
C MET A 178 -4.53 -8.04 -12.65
N VAL A 179 -3.23 -7.98 -12.94
CA VAL A 179 -2.61 -6.81 -13.58
C VAL A 179 -3.22 -6.53 -14.96
N ALA A 180 -3.47 -7.57 -15.76
CA ALA A 180 -4.04 -7.43 -17.09
C ALA A 180 -5.51 -6.98 -17.04
N ALA A 181 -6.30 -7.55 -16.12
CA ALA A 181 -7.69 -7.17 -15.92
C ALA A 181 -7.82 -5.70 -15.47
N ILE A 182 -7.01 -5.29 -14.49
CA ILE A 182 -6.95 -3.92 -13.98
C ILE A 182 -6.51 -2.94 -15.07
N ARG A 183 -5.43 -3.26 -15.80
CA ARG A 183 -4.95 -2.43 -16.92
C ARG A 183 -6.04 -2.20 -17.95
N LYS A 184 -6.74 -3.26 -18.35
CA LYS A 184 -7.86 -3.17 -19.30
C LYS A 184 -8.98 -2.26 -18.78
N GLY A 185 -9.37 -2.42 -17.50
CA GLY A 185 -10.38 -1.56 -16.86
C GLY A 185 -9.97 -0.08 -16.87
N LEU A 186 -8.76 0.22 -16.40
CA LEU A 186 -8.23 1.58 -16.38
C LEU A 186 -8.15 2.20 -17.80
N ASP A 187 -7.69 1.45 -18.81
CA ASP A 187 -7.62 1.93 -20.20
C ASP A 187 -8.99 2.27 -20.79
N GLN A 188 -9.99 1.42 -20.53
CA GLN A 188 -11.36 1.64 -21.02
C GLN A 188 -11.98 2.93 -20.49
N PHE A 189 -11.56 3.38 -19.30
CA PHE A 189 -12.03 4.61 -18.66
C PHE A 189 -11.08 5.80 -18.82
N GLY A 190 -10.06 5.69 -19.68
CA GLY A 190 -9.15 6.80 -19.99
C GLY A 190 -8.00 7.02 -19.00
N PHE A 191 -7.77 6.09 -18.07
CA PHE A 191 -6.70 6.13 -17.08
C PHE A 191 -5.45 5.36 -17.54
N SER A 192 -5.09 5.47 -18.82
CA SER A 192 -3.94 4.77 -19.44
C SER A 192 -2.58 5.16 -18.85
N HIS A 193 -2.49 6.34 -18.24
CA HIS A 193 -1.28 6.88 -17.65
C HIS A 193 -1.00 6.37 -16.23
N LEU A 194 -2.01 5.82 -15.53
CA LEU A 194 -1.83 5.37 -14.15
C LEU A 194 -0.98 4.08 -14.10
N PRO A 195 0.12 4.06 -13.33
CA PRO A 195 0.92 2.87 -13.11
C PRO A 195 0.20 1.87 -12.18
N ILE A 196 0.58 0.60 -12.34
CA ILE A 196 0.15 -0.50 -11.48
C ILE A 196 1.36 -1.01 -10.70
N MET A 197 1.36 -0.82 -9.39
CA MET A 197 2.37 -1.36 -8.48
C MET A 197 1.92 -2.73 -7.96
N SER A 198 2.13 -3.76 -8.79
CA SER A 198 1.68 -5.11 -8.45
C SER A 198 2.43 -5.67 -7.24
N TYR A 199 1.70 -6.26 -6.30
CA TYR A 199 2.27 -7.24 -5.37
C TYR A 199 2.55 -8.52 -6.15
N ALA A 200 3.55 -8.50 -7.03
CA ALA A 200 3.84 -9.60 -7.94
C ALA A 200 4.30 -10.87 -7.21
N VAL A 201 4.94 -10.68 -6.05
CA VAL A 201 5.42 -11.77 -5.18
C VAL A 201 4.96 -11.45 -3.75
N LYS A 202 3.77 -11.93 -3.38
CA LYS A 202 3.22 -11.87 -2.01
C LYS A 202 3.07 -13.29 -1.49
N TYR A 203 3.77 -13.61 -0.40
CA TYR A 203 3.78 -14.93 0.21
C TYR A 203 2.61 -15.11 1.19
N ALA A 204 2.23 -16.36 1.45
CA ALA A 204 1.41 -16.73 2.60
C ALA A 204 2.30 -16.77 3.85
N SER A 205 2.45 -15.61 4.51
CA SER A 205 3.36 -15.38 5.65
C SER A 205 2.69 -15.55 7.00
#